data_AF-A0A7V3XN11-F1
#
_entry.id   AF-A0A7V3XN11-F1
#
_cell.length_a   1.000
_cell.length_b   1.000
_cell.length_c   1.000
_cell.angle_alpha   90.00
_cell.angle_beta   90.00
_cell.angle_gamma   90.00
#
_symmetry.space_group_name_H-M   'P 1'
#
loop_
_entity.id
_entity.type
_entity.pdbx_description
1 polymer ?
#
loop_
_entity_poly.entity_id
_entity_poly.type
_entity_poly.pdbx_seq_one_letter_code
_entity_poly.pdbx_strand_id
1 'polypeptide(L)'
;MRTAEHPFVFTGCVELRESLDTQALDERELRDRLEEVPAGSIFYHTHGYFLRHRPLTTAWGNDFARWAAVEVRDLALAERLAVVDPFEFRSLEELREELVTILHDHLRRLTTVPRAELGGIFYFQQSHIVQVELGSPARTLAEFREGLATVDASAIYFHMVEARARLGRRSGDFAEWLRTSLGLPALAERVERIDTYMTSLERVRARLLSLVDDALENGAA
;
A
#
# COMPACT_ATOMS: atom_id res chain seq x y z
N MET A 1 -5.78 6.52 -32.41
CA MET A 1 -4.80 6.90 -31.39
C MET A 1 -5.10 8.30 -30.88
N ARG A 2 -5.84 8.34 -29.79
CA ARG A 2 -6.14 9.50 -28.97
C ARG A 2 -4.84 9.99 -28.35
N THR A 3 -4.75 11.31 -28.22
CA THR A 3 -3.60 11.99 -27.64
C THR A 3 -4.11 12.92 -26.56
N ALA A 4 -3.61 12.74 -25.35
CA ALA A 4 -3.92 13.59 -24.22
C ALA A 4 -3.26 14.98 -24.38
N GLU A 5 -4.03 16.03 -24.11
CA GLU A 5 -3.52 17.40 -24.00
C GLU A 5 -2.53 17.50 -22.83
N HIS A 6 -2.89 16.90 -21.68
CA HIS A 6 -2.05 16.78 -20.50
C HIS A 6 -1.39 15.40 -20.43
N PRO A 7 -0.06 15.30 -20.60
CA PRO A 7 0.62 14.01 -20.54
C PRO A 7 0.59 13.42 -19.13
N PHE A 8 0.64 12.09 -19.04
CA PHE A 8 0.91 11.39 -17.79
C PHE A 8 2.41 11.46 -17.49
N VAL A 9 2.76 11.90 -16.28
CA VAL A 9 4.12 11.85 -15.78
C VAL A 9 4.20 10.72 -14.77
N PHE A 10 5.07 9.74 -15.02
CA PHE A 10 5.34 8.69 -14.05
C PHE A 10 6.17 9.27 -12.91
N THR A 11 5.68 9.13 -11.69
CA THR A 11 6.34 9.57 -10.47
C THR A 11 6.63 8.33 -9.64
N GLY A 12 7.91 8.06 -9.42
CA GLY A 12 8.38 7.10 -8.43
C GLY A 12 8.59 7.76 -7.08
N CYS A 13 9.06 6.96 -6.13
CA CYS A 13 9.32 7.42 -4.77
C CYS A 13 10.55 6.78 -4.13
N VAL A 14 11.23 7.59 -3.31
CA VAL A 14 12.22 7.15 -2.34
C VAL A 14 11.63 7.32 -0.94
N GLU A 15 11.70 6.26 -0.13
CA GLU A 15 11.25 6.25 1.26
C GLU A 15 12.37 6.70 2.20
N LEU A 16 12.21 7.84 2.85
CA LEU A 16 13.06 8.26 3.97
C LEU A 16 12.41 7.77 5.27
N ARG A 17 13.13 6.94 6.02
CA ARG A 17 12.63 6.33 7.26
C ARG A 17 13.03 7.17 8.46
N GLU A 18 12.06 7.41 9.32
CA GLU A 18 12.23 8.07 10.60
C GLU A 18 11.83 7.08 11.70
N SER A 19 12.78 6.72 12.55
CA SER A 19 12.49 5.94 13.75
C SER A 19 11.82 6.83 14.79
N LEU A 20 10.76 6.32 15.43
CA LEU A 20 10.13 6.99 16.56
C LEU A 20 10.75 6.48 17.86
N ASP A 21 10.79 7.33 18.89
CA ASP A 21 11.19 6.94 20.26
C ASP A 21 10.08 6.15 20.98
N THR A 22 9.35 5.32 20.25
CA THR A 22 8.21 4.54 20.72
C THR A 22 8.39 3.08 20.31
N GLN A 23 8.20 2.19 21.28
CA GLN A 23 8.39 0.75 21.10
C GLN A 23 7.36 -0.04 21.91
N ALA A 24 7.17 -1.30 21.54
CA ALA A 24 6.32 -2.25 22.25
C ALA A 24 7.03 -3.59 22.46
N LEU A 25 6.94 -4.12 23.68
CA LEU A 25 7.52 -5.39 24.11
C LEU A 25 6.50 -6.54 24.10
N ASP A 26 5.22 -6.21 24.11
CA ASP A 26 4.11 -7.15 24.08
C ASP A 26 2.87 -6.54 23.40
N GLU A 27 1.84 -7.35 23.21
CA GLU A 27 0.62 -6.98 22.50
C GLU A 27 -0.17 -5.86 23.21
N ARG A 28 -0.02 -5.73 24.54
CA ARG A 28 -0.65 -4.67 25.31
C ARG A 28 0.05 -3.34 25.05
N GLU A 29 1.37 -3.31 25.14
CA GLU A 29 2.14 -2.12 24.78
C GLU A 29 1.89 -1.75 23.32
N LEU A 30 1.81 -2.73 22.40
CA LEU A 30 1.52 -2.46 20.98
C LEU A 30 0.18 -1.73 20.82
N ARG A 31 -0.88 -2.22 21.46
CA ARG A 31 -2.20 -1.58 21.47
C ARG A 31 -2.11 -0.15 21.99
N ASP A 32 -1.51 0.03 23.16
CA ASP A 32 -1.42 1.34 23.81
C ASP A 32 -0.64 2.34 22.94
N ARG A 33 0.46 1.89 22.32
CA ARG A 33 1.24 2.75 21.41
C ARG A 33 0.53 3.06 20.11
N LEU A 34 -0.29 2.15 19.57
CA LEU A 34 -1.06 2.41 18.35
C LEU A 34 -2.02 3.60 18.50
N GLU A 35 -2.56 3.81 19.71
CA GLU A 35 -3.41 4.96 20.04
C GLU A 35 -2.62 6.28 20.05
N GLU A 36 -1.33 6.24 20.38
CA GLU A 36 -0.47 7.42 20.58
C GLU A 36 0.33 7.83 19.32
N VAL A 37 0.76 6.88 18.50
CA VAL A 37 1.69 7.16 17.40
C VAL A 37 1.05 7.99 16.28
N PRO A 38 1.85 8.81 15.56
CA PRO A 38 1.36 9.56 14.42
C PRO A 38 0.71 8.67 13.35
N ALA A 39 -0.27 9.18 12.62
CA ALA A 39 -0.92 8.46 11.52
C ALA A 39 0.11 7.98 10.46
N GLY A 40 1.21 8.72 10.29
CA GLY A 40 2.31 8.33 9.42
C GLY A 40 2.97 7.01 9.80
N SER A 41 2.93 6.62 11.09
CA SER A 41 3.41 5.32 11.53
C SER A 41 2.46 4.18 11.16
N ILE A 42 1.15 4.41 11.28
CA ILE A 42 0.13 3.46 10.81
C ILE A 42 0.30 3.22 9.31
N PHE A 43 0.47 4.30 8.53
CA PHE A 43 0.75 4.20 7.11
C PHE A 43 2.01 3.41 6.81
N TYR A 44 3.12 3.73 7.49
CA TYR A 44 4.40 3.05 7.29
C TYR A 44 4.29 1.54 7.51
N HIS A 45 3.68 1.12 8.61
CA HIS A 45 3.59 -0.29 8.99
C HIS A 45 2.50 -1.08 8.24
N THR A 46 1.61 -0.41 7.50
CA THR A 46 0.55 -1.03 6.68
C THR A 46 0.80 -0.82 5.19
N HIS A 47 0.45 0.34 4.64
CA HIS A 47 0.62 0.68 3.23
C HIS A 47 2.10 0.65 2.80
N GLY A 48 3.00 1.22 3.59
CA GLY A 48 4.43 1.25 3.28
C GLY A 48 5.08 -0.13 3.19
N TYR A 49 4.45 -1.15 3.77
CA TYR A 49 4.91 -2.54 3.73
C TYR A 49 5.14 -3.02 2.28
N PHE A 50 4.24 -2.66 1.36
CA PHE A 50 4.34 -3.05 -0.05
C PHE A 50 5.55 -2.44 -0.77
N LEU A 51 5.98 -1.23 -0.37
CA LEU A 51 7.17 -0.59 -0.92
C LEU A 51 8.47 -1.24 -0.42
N ARG A 52 8.48 -1.76 0.82
CA ARG A 52 9.67 -2.38 1.42
C ARG A 52 9.82 -3.85 1.04
N HIS A 53 8.71 -4.53 0.76
CA HIS A 53 8.68 -5.96 0.43
C HIS A 53 8.36 -6.23 -1.05
N ARG A 54 8.73 -5.30 -1.95
CA ARG A 54 8.42 -5.32 -3.40
C ARG A 54 8.56 -6.70 -4.11
N PRO A 55 9.62 -7.50 -3.88
CA PRO A 55 9.84 -8.70 -4.67
C PRO A 55 8.99 -9.91 -4.26
N LEU A 56 8.28 -9.86 -3.13
CA LEU A 56 7.58 -11.03 -2.58
C LEU A 56 6.12 -10.71 -2.31
N THR A 57 5.23 -11.68 -2.58
CA THR A 57 3.92 -11.72 -1.93
C THR A 57 4.14 -11.86 -0.43
N THR A 58 3.53 -10.96 0.32
CA THR A 58 3.77 -10.84 1.75
C THR A 58 2.86 -11.82 2.47
N ALA A 59 3.39 -12.62 3.40
CA ALA A 59 2.58 -13.62 4.10
C ALA A 59 1.62 -12.99 5.12
N TRP A 60 1.86 -11.73 5.51
CA TRP A 60 1.21 -11.08 6.66
C TRP A 60 0.54 -9.75 6.34
N GLY A 61 0.78 -9.15 5.16
CA GLY A 61 0.12 -7.91 4.73
C GLY A 61 0.58 -6.61 5.42
N ASN A 62 1.02 -6.69 6.68
CA ASN A 62 1.51 -5.56 7.47
C ASN A 62 2.55 -5.98 8.53
N ASP A 63 3.27 -4.99 9.08
CA ASP A 63 4.33 -5.23 10.06
C ASP A 63 3.79 -5.74 11.40
N PHE A 64 2.57 -5.34 11.80
CA PHE A 64 1.96 -5.76 13.07
C PHE A 64 1.64 -7.25 13.07
N ALA A 65 1.03 -7.75 11.99
CA ALA A 65 0.74 -9.17 11.79
C ALA A 65 2.03 -10.00 11.73
N ARG A 66 3.05 -9.52 11.00
CA ARG A 66 4.37 -10.18 10.97
C ARG A 66 4.97 -10.26 12.38
N TRP A 67 4.93 -9.17 13.14
CA TRP A 67 5.51 -9.12 14.48
C TRP A 67 4.79 -10.06 15.44
N ALA A 68 3.45 -10.07 15.44
CA ALA A 68 2.65 -11.01 16.22
C ALA A 68 3.01 -12.47 15.88
N ALA A 69 3.14 -12.80 14.59
CA ALA A 69 3.45 -14.16 14.15
C ALA A 69 4.87 -14.61 14.50
N VAL A 70 5.86 -13.73 14.33
CA VAL A 70 7.29 -14.11 14.36
C VAL A 70 7.90 -13.85 15.72
N GLU A 71 7.67 -12.66 16.29
CA GLU A 71 8.36 -12.21 17.50
C GLU A 71 7.58 -12.59 18.77
N VAL A 72 6.24 -12.46 18.73
CA VAL A 72 5.34 -12.86 19.84
C VAL A 72 4.93 -14.33 19.73
N ARG A 73 4.91 -14.87 18.51
CA ARG A 73 4.49 -16.24 18.18
C ARG A 73 3.00 -16.50 18.46
N ASP A 74 2.18 -15.45 18.36
CA ASP A 74 0.72 -15.55 18.40
C ASP A 74 0.15 -15.53 16.97
N LEU A 75 -0.02 -16.73 16.41
CA LEU A 75 -0.59 -16.90 15.06
C LEU A 75 -2.05 -16.45 14.99
N ALA A 76 -2.82 -16.58 16.08
CA ALA A 76 -4.24 -16.22 16.08
C ALA A 76 -4.43 -14.70 15.99
N LEU A 77 -3.59 -13.91 16.68
CA LEU A 77 -3.56 -12.47 16.51
C LEU A 77 -3.02 -12.10 15.13
N ALA A 78 -1.95 -12.74 14.68
CA ALA A 78 -1.36 -12.47 13.38
C ALA A 78 -2.35 -12.63 12.23
N GLU A 79 -3.13 -13.72 12.21
CA GLU A 79 -4.16 -13.95 11.20
C GLU A 79 -5.23 -12.86 11.21
N ARG A 80 -5.70 -12.44 12.40
CA ARG A 80 -6.70 -11.37 12.52
C ARG A 80 -6.17 -10.05 11.97
N LEU A 81 -4.91 -9.71 12.29
CA LEU A 81 -4.27 -8.49 11.79
C LEU A 81 -3.96 -8.57 10.29
N ALA A 82 -3.67 -9.77 9.75
CA ALA A 82 -3.35 -9.98 8.33
C ALA A 82 -4.60 -10.00 7.42
N VAL A 83 -5.81 -10.05 7.97
CA VAL A 83 -7.05 -9.93 7.19
C VAL A 83 -7.43 -8.46 6.96
N VAL A 84 -6.86 -7.54 7.74
CA VAL A 84 -7.13 -6.10 7.61
C VAL A 84 -6.50 -5.58 6.32
N ASP A 85 -7.35 -5.30 5.33
CA ASP A 85 -6.95 -4.62 4.11
C ASP A 85 -6.90 -3.09 4.34
N PRO A 86 -5.71 -2.47 4.36
CA PRO A 86 -5.59 -1.06 4.64
C PRO A 86 -6.24 -0.15 3.58
N PHE A 87 -6.55 -0.67 2.38
CA PHE A 87 -7.17 0.07 1.28
C PHE A 87 -8.69 0.21 1.39
N GLU A 88 -9.33 -0.59 2.25
CA GLU A 88 -10.79 -0.54 2.48
C GLU A 88 -11.21 0.61 3.42
N PHE A 89 -10.25 1.27 4.07
CA PHE A 89 -10.48 2.34 5.04
C PHE A 89 -10.41 3.72 4.41
N ARG A 90 -11.23 4.67 4.89
CA ARG A 90 -11.28 6.03 4.36
C ARG A 90 -10.19 6.94 4.91
N SER A 91 -9.67 6.60 6.08
CA SER A 91 -8.56 7.32 6.71
C SER A 91 -7.68 6.38 7.52
N LEU A 92 -6.48 6.87 7.85
CA LEU A 92 -5.55 6.13 8.69
C LEU A 92 -6.03 6.04 10.14
N GLU A 93 -6.88 6.96 10.58
CA GLU A 93 -7.54 6.92 11.87
C GLU A 93 -8.56 5.77 11.94
N GLU A 94 -9.38 5.57 10.90
CA GLU A 94 -10.33 4.44 10.83
C GLU A 94 -9.58 3.10 10.84
N LEU A 95 -8.49 3.00 10.07
CA LEU A 95 -7.61 1.83 10.08
C LEU A 95 -6.96 1.61 11.45
N ARG A 96 -6.50 2.69 12.12
CA ARG A 96 -5.95 2.60 13.49
C ARG A 96 -6.99 2.05 14.46
N GLU A 97 -8.22 2.57 14.42
CA GLU A 97 -9.31 2.13 15.30
C GLU A 97 -9.62 0.64 15.13
N GLU A 98 -9.63 0.13 13.90
CA GLU A 98 -9.81 -1.30 13.64
C GLU A 98 -8.65 -2.14 14.22
N LEU A 99 -7.40 -1.73 13.98
CA LEU A 99 -6.22 -2.43 14.51
C LEU A 99 -6.23 -2.47 16.05
N VAL A 100 -6.56 -1.35 16.69
CA VAL A 100 -6.70 -1.24 18.15
C VAL A 100 -7.83 -2.13 18.65
N THR A 101 -8.97 -2.17 17.95
CA THR A 101 -10.12 -3.02 18.29
C THR A 101 -9.76 -4.49 18.24
N ILE A 102 -9.08 -4.95 17.18
CA ILE A 102 -8.61 -6.34 17.05
C ILE A 102 -7.69 -6.72 18.21
N LEU A 103 -6.71 -5.88 18.55
CA LEU A 103 -5.81 -6.10 19.68
C LEU A 103 -6.55 -6.10 21.01
N HIS A 104 -7.45 -5.15 21.23
CA HIS A 104 -8.25 -5.05 22.44
C HIS A 104 -9.08 -6.33 22.66
N ASP A 105 -9.81 -6.79 21.64
CA ASP A 105 -10.62 -7.99 21.71
C ASP A 105 -9.78 -9.26 21.90
N HIS A 106 -8.58 -9.30 21.31
CA HIS A 106 -7.61 -10.38 21.53
C HIS A 106 -7.16 -10.45 22.97
N LEU A 107 -6.68 -9.33 23.53
CA LEU A 107 -6.20 -9.24 24.90
C LEU A 107 -7.28 -9.61 25.92
N ARG A 108 -8.55 -9.33 25.66
CA ARG A 108 -9.67 -9.72 26.55
C ARG A 108 -9.85 -11.23 26.69
N ARG A 109 -9.40 -12.01 25.72
CA ARG A 109 -9.52 -13.48 25.71
C ARG A 109 -8.32 -14.16 26.38
N LEU A 110 -7.27 -13.41 26.69
CA LEU A 110 -6.04 -13.94 27.26
C LEU A 110 -6.06 -13.87 28.79
N THR A 111 -5.67 -14.97 29.44
CA THR A 111 -5.41 -14.99 30.90
C THR A 111 -4.02 -14.44 31.24
N THR A 112 -3.07 -14.58 30.33
CA THR A 112 -1.70 -14.04 30.41
C THR A 112 -1.34 -13.49 29.04
N VAL A 113 -0.77 -12.27 28.98
CA VAL A 113 -0.34 -11.66 27.71
C VAL A 113 1.03 -12.24 27.33
N PRO A 114 1.17 -12.87 26.14
CA PRO A 114 2.45 -13.29 25.63
C PRO A 114 3.38 -12.09 25.48
N ARG A 115 4.65 -12.27 25.84
CA ARG A 115 5.69 -11.26 25.64
C ARG A 115 6.61 -11.75 24.55
N ALA A 116 7.05 -10.84 23.67
CA ALA A 116 8.05 -11.19 22.68
C ALA A 116 9.30 -11.76 23.36
N GLU A 117 9.95 -12.75 22.72
CA GLU A 117 11.23 -13.28 23.19
C GLU A 117 12.30 -12.16 23.24
N LEU A 118 13.39 -12.35 24.01
CA LEU A 118 14.45 -11.35 24.14
C LEU A 118 14.97 -10.92 22.75
N GLY A 119 14.73 -9.66 22.37
CA GLY A 119 15.12 -9.10 21.07
C GLY A 119 13.97 -8.83 20.09
N GLY A 120 12.76 -9.32 20.37
CA GLY A 120 11.57 -9.14 19.52
C GLY A 120 10.81 -7.82 19.74
N ILE A 121 11.51 -6.72 20.02
CA ILE A 121 10.87 -5.42 20.28
C ILE A 121 10.25 -4.88 18.99
N PHE A 122 8.99 -4.42 19.03
CA PHE A 122 8.40 -3.69 17.93
C PHE A 122 8.83 -2.22 18.00
N TYR A 123 9.50 -1.73 16.96
CA TYR A 123 9.88 -0.33 16.84
C TYR A 123 8.94 0.39 15.89
N PHE A 124 8.28 1.42 16.41
CA PHE A 124 7.45 2.27 15.58
C PHE A 124 8.33 3.17 14.72
N GLN A 125 7.96 3.28 13.46
CA GLN A 125 8.63 4.15 12.49
C GLN A 125 7.57 4.89 11.69
N GLN A 126 7.97 5.99 11.06
CA GLN A 126 7.21 6.62 9.99
C GLN A 126 8.10 6.86 8.78
N SER A 127 7.50 7.21 7.65
CA SER A 127 8.25 7.57 6.46
C SER A 127 7.80 8.86 5.81
N HIS A 128 8.76 9.48 5.14
CA HIS A 128 8.58 10.63 4.27
C HIS A 128 8.91 10.22 2.84
N ILE A 129 7.99 10.46 1.93
CA ILE A 129 8.16 10.11 0.52
C ILE A 129 8.76 11.28 -0.25
N VAL A 130 9.93 11.05 -0.86
CA VAL A 130 10.51 11.95 -1.85
C VAL A 130 10.10 11.48 -3.23
N GLN A 131 9.40 12.34 -3.96
CA GLN A 131 8.90 12.07 -5.30
C GLN A 131 10.00 12.27 -6.34
N VAL A 132 10.05 11.39 -7.34
CA VAL A 132 11.01 11.44 -8.44
C VAL A 132 10.28 11.19 -9.74
N GLU A 133 10.35 12.12 -10.70
CA GLU A 133 9.83 11.89 -12.04
C GLU A 133 10.66 10.84 -12.77
N LEU A 134 10.00 9.90 -13.44
CA LEU A 134 10.60 8.76 -14.10
C LEU A 134 10.23 8.72 -15.57
N GLY A 135 11.22 8.46 -16.42
CA GLY A 135 11.02 8.23 -17.85
C GLY A 135 10.49 9.47 -18.60
N SER A 136 9.95 9.21 -19.79
CA SER A 136 9.32 10.25 -20.61
C SER A 136 7.81 10.33 -20.32
N PRO A 137 7.20 11.54 -20.39
CA PRO A 137 5.77 11.68 -20.23
C PRO A 137 5.00 10.97 -21.34
N ALA A 138 3.89 10.32 -20.99
CA ALA A 138 3.03 9.62 -21.94
C ALA A 138 1.84 10.49 -22.36
N ARG A 139 1.62 10.65 -23.66
CA ARG A 139 0.44 11.34 -24.23
C ARG A 139 -0.57 10.37 -24.83
N THR A 140 -0.16 9.15 -25.13
CA THR A 140 -1.03 8.13 -25.73
C THR A 140 -1.08 6.87 -24.86
N LEU A 141 -2.07 6.02 -25.09
CA LEU A 141 -2.17 4.74 -24.39
C LEU A 141 -0.96 3.84 -24.66
N ALA A 142 -0.39 3.90 -25.87
CA ALA A 142 0.80 3.15 -26.25
C ALA A 142 2.06 3.62 -25.48
N GLU A 143 2.28 4.93 -25.39
CA GLU A 143 3.39 5.50 -24.59
C GLU A 143 3.20 5.21 -23.10
N PHE A 144 1.95 5.25 -22.61
CA PHE A 144 1.64 4.89 -21.22
C PHE A 144 1.98 3.42 -20.95
N ARG A 145 1.63 2.53 -21.87
CA ARG A 145 1.97 1.10 -21.82
C ARG A 145 3.49 0.89 -21.77
N GLU A 146 4.23 1.58 -22.63
CA GLU A 146 5.70 1.51 -22.67
C GLU A 146 6.33 2.02 -21.38
N GLY A 147 5.87 3.17 -20.88
CA GLY A 147 6.30 3.72 -19.59
C GLY A 147 6.03 2.74 -18.46
N LEU A 148 4.81 2.20 -18.37
CA LEU A 148 4.42 1.22 -17.36
C LEU A 148 5.30 -0.04 -17.37
N ALA A 149 5.76 -0.48 -18.54
CA ALA A 149 6.64 -1.63 -18.68
C ALA A 149 8.09 -1.36 -18.24
N THR A 150 8.53 -0.09 -18.20
CA THR A 150 9.95 0.27 -18.06
C THR A 150 10.28 1.01 -16.75
N VAL A 151 9.33 1.73 -16.15
CA VAL A 151 9.56 2.49 -14.91
C VAL A 151 9.86 1.58 -13.71
N ASP A 152 10.54 2.10 -12.69
CA ASP A 152 10.77 1.36 -11.45
C ASP A 152 9.46 0.99 -10.74
N ALA A 153 9.47 -0.10 -9.97
CA ALA A 153 8.31 -0.55 -9.18
C ALA A 153 7.79 0.51 -8.21
N SER A 154 8.64 1.45 -7.76
CA SER A 154 8.20 2.58 -6.93
C SER A 154 7.17 3.47 -7.63
N ALA A 155 7.15 3.55 -8.96
CA ALA A 155 6.09 4.27 -9.69
C ALA A 155 4.73 3.59 -9.50
N ILE A 156 4.72 2.25 -9.52
CA ILE A 156 3.52 1.46 -9.30
C ILE A 156 3.02 1.68 -7.88
N TYR A 157 3.93 1.60 -6.90
CA TYR A 157 3.59 1.91 -5.51
C TYR A 157 3.03 3.33 -5.37
N PHE A 158 3.71 4.34 -5.93
CA PHE A 158 3.28 5.72 -5.77
C PHE A 158 1.88 5.95 -6.33
N HIS A 159 1.62 5.55 -7.57
CA HIS A 159 0.34 5.84 -8.23
C HIS A 159 -0.81 4.91 -7.83
N MET A 160 -0.53 3.69 -7.34
CA MET A 160 -1.56 2.72 -6.93
C MET A 160 -1.77 2.63 -5.43
N VAL A 161 -0.80 3.05 -4.61
CA VAL A 161 -0.85 2.95 -3.14
C VAL A 161 -0.78 4.33 -2.49
N GLU A 162 0.33 5.04 -2.65
CA GLU A 162 0.59 6.32 -1.99
C GLU A 162 -0.47 7.38 -2.36
N ALA A 163 -0.73 7.55 -3.65
CA ALA A 163 -1.67 8.54 -4.16
C ALA A 163 -3.12 8.25 -3.74
N ARG A 164 -3.50 6.97 -3.61
CA ARG A 164 -4.84 6.57 -3.16
C ARG A 164 -5.05 6.89 -1.69
N ALA A 165 -4.09 6.50 -0.86
CA ALA A 165 -4.22 6.57 0.60
C ALA A 165 -3.98 7.97 1.17
N ARG A 166 -3.01 8.74 0.65
CA ARG A 166 -2.63 10.04 1.22
C ARG A 166 -3.09 11.25 0.42
N LEU A 167 -3.27 11.13 -0.89
CA LEU A 167 -3.67 12.27 -1.74
C LEU A 167 -5.18 12.36 -1.96
N GLY A 168 -5.97 11.50 -1.30
CA GLY A 168 -7.44 11.49 -1.41
C GLY A 168 -7.97 11.12 -2.80
N ARG A 169 -7.10 10.59 -3.68
CA ARG A 169 -7.44 10.20 -5.05
C ARG A 169 -7.90 8.75 -5.07
N ARG A 170 -9.14 8.47 -4.66
CA ARG A 170 -9.68 7.11 -4.54
C ARG A 170 -9.49 6.27 -5.82
N SER A 171 -9.55 6.90 -6.99
CA SER A 171 -9.31 6.30 -8.31
C SER A 171 -7.87 5.77 -8.50
N GLY A 172 -6.89 6.41 -7.86
CA GLY A 172 -5.48 6.37 -8.24
C GLY A 172 -5.18 7.22 -9.48
N ASP A 173 -3.91 7.59 -9.65
CA ASP A 173 -3.50 8.55 -10.71
C ASP A 173 -3.68 7.97 -12.11
N PHE A 174 -3.43 6.67 -12.28
CA PHE A 174 -3.59 5.99 -13.57
C PHE A 174 -5.03 6.02 -14.06
N ALA A 175 -5.98 5.60 -13.22
CA ALA A 175 -7.39 5.57 -13.61
C ALA A 175 -7.92 6.98 -13.90
N GLU A 176 -7.51 7.97 -13.11
CA GLU A 176 -7.93 9.36 -13.32
C GLU A 176 -7.44 9.92 -14.65
N TRP A 177 -6.18 9.69 -15.01
CA TRP A 177 -5.65 10.14 -16.29
C TRP A 177 -6.29 9.41 -17.48
N LEU A 178 -6.48 8.09 -17.38
CA LEU A 178 -7.16 7.31 -18.42
C LEU A 178 -8.58 7.84 -18.66
N ARG A 179 -9.31 8.16 -17.59
CA ARG A 179 -10.67 8.70 -17.65
C ARG A 179 -10.70 10.10 -18.26
N THR A 180 -9.92 11.02 -17.73
CA THR A 180 -10.06 12.46 -17.99
C THR A 180 -9.24 12.94 -19.19
N SER A 181 -8.03 12.41 -19.36
CA SER A 181 -7.10 12.86 -20.41
C SER A 181 -7.19 12.03 -21.68
N LEU A 182 -7.46 10.72 -21.58
CA LEU A 182 -7.64 9.84 -22.75
C LEU A 182 -9.11 9.51 -23.06
N GLY A 183 -10.05 9.88 -22.19
CA GLY A 183 -11.47 9.61 -22.39
C GLY A 183 -11.81 8.12 -22.38
N LEU A 184 -11.12 7.32 -21.55
CA LEU A 184 -11.26 5.85 -21.45
C LEU A 184 -11.87 5.43 -20.10
N PRO A 185 -13.13 5.81 -19.78
CA PRO A 185 -13.74 5.53 -18.48
C PRO A 185 -13.88 4.03 -18.18
N ALA A 186 -14.19 3.20 -19.18
CA ALA A 186 -14.31 1.76 -18.99
C ALA A 186 -12.98 1.09 -18.61
N LEU A 187 -11.86 1.57 -19.18
CA LEU A 187 -10.52 1.09 -18.79
C LEU A 187 -10.16 1.59 -17.39
N ALA A 188 -10.44 2.86 -17.09
CA ALA A 188 -10.22 3.44 -15.77
C ALA A 188 -10.94 2.65 -14.67
N GLU A 189 -12.21 2.27 -14.86
CA GLU A 189 -12.95 1.44 -13.90
C GLU A 189 -12.33 0.04 -13.71
N ARG A 190 -11.78 -0.56 -14.77
CA ARG A 190 -11.08 -1.85 -14.65
C ARG A 190 -9.79 -1.70 -13.85
N VAL A 191 -9.07 -0.60 -14.04
CA VAL A 191 -7.85 -0.27 -13.28
C VAL A 191 -8.15 0.01 -11.80
N GLU A 192 -9.28 0.67 -11.50
CA GLU A 192 -9.73 0.92 -10.13
C GLU A 192 -10.01 -0.37 -9.35
N ARG A 193 -10.56 -1.39 -10.02
CA ARG A 193 -10.85 -2.70 -9.43
C ARG A 193 -9.62 -3.58 -9.20
N ILE A 194 -8.42 -3.12 -9.55
CA ILE A 194 -7.20 -3.86 -9.23
C ILE A 194 -6.98 -3.80 -7.72
N ASP A 195 -7.13 -4.97 -7.10
CA ASP A 195 -6.74 -5.22 -5.72
C ASP A 195 -5.20 -5.18 -5.59
N THR A 196 -4.73 -4.29 -4.72
CA THR A 196 -3.33 -4.06 -4.37
C THR A 196 -2.92 -4.75 -3.08
N TYR A 197 -3.86 -5.31 -2.32
CA TYR A 197 -3.59 -5.99 -1.07
C TYR A 197 -2.97 -7.38 -1.31
N MET A 198 -2.02 -7.76 -0.45
CA MET A 198 -1.35 -9.07 -0.44
C MET A 198 -0.78 -9.54 -1.79
N THR A 199 -0.47 -8.59 -2.69
CA THR A 199 0.15 -8.84 -3.99
C THR A 199 1.49 -8.10 -4.09
N SER A 200 2.35 -8.49 -5.02
CA SER A 200 3.57 -7.73 -5.33
C SER A 200 3.28 -6.59 -6.31
N LEU A 201 4.11 -5.54 -6.26
CA LEU A 201 4.02 -4.41 -7.20
C LEU A 201 4.17 -4.86 -8.65
N GLU A 202 5.00 -5.88 -8.90
CA GLU A 202 5.16 -6.45 -10.25
C GLU A 202 3.92 -7.22 -10.72
N ARG A 203 3.18 -7.88 -9.82
CA ARG A 203 1.89 -8.48 -10.17
C ARG A 203 0.83 -7.40 -10.46
N VAL A 204 0.85 -6.29 -9.73
CA VAL A 204 0.00 -5.12 -10.02
C VAL A 204 0.36 -4.54 -11.40
N ARG A 205 1.65 -4.34 -11.69
CA ARG A 205 2.14 -3.91 -13.02
C ARG A 205 1.67 -4.86 -14.12
N ALA A 206 1.82 -6.17 -13.94
CA ALA A 206 1.40 -7.16 -14.93
C ALA A 206 -0.13 -7.10 -15.21
N ARG A 207 -0.95 -6.92 -14.17
CA ARG A 207 -2.40 -6.71 -14.34
C ARG A 207 -2.69 -5.43 -15.12
N LEU A 208 -2.04 -4.31 -14.77
CA LEU A 208 -2.19 -3.04 -15.49
C LEU A 208 -1.80 -3.19 -16.97
N LEU A 209 -0.67 -3.82 -17.26
CA LEU A 209 -0.20 -4.07 -18.64
C LEU A 209 -1.22 -4.90 -19.41
N SER A 210 -1.75 -5.98 -18.83
CA SER A 210 -2.79 -6.80 -19.47
C SER A 210 -4.05 -6.00 -19.80
N LEU A 211 -4.54 -5.16 -18.88
CA LEU A 211 -5.72 -4.33 -19.15
C LEU A 211 -5.48 -3.32 -20.29
N VAL A 212 -4.28 -2.76 -20.35
CA VAL A 212 -3.88 -1.78 -21.37
C VAL A 212 -3.66 -2.45 -22.72
N ASP A 213 -2.99 -3.60 -22.76
CA ASP A 213 -2.76 -4.40 -23.95
C ASP A 213 -4.11 -4.83 -24.57
N ASP A 214 -5.05 -5.34 -23.76
CA ASP A 214 -6.43 -5.63 -24.19
C ASP A 214 -7.10 -4.41 -24.85
N ALA A 215 -6.94 -3.22 -24.26
CA ALA A 215 -7.59 -2.00 -24.75
C ALA A 215 -6.99 -1.52 -26.07
N LEU A 216 -5.67 -1.71 -26.26
CA LEU A 216 -4.97 -1.43 -27.50
C LEU A 216 -5.42 -2.38 -28.62
N GLU A 217 -5.55 -3.68 -28.33
CA GLU A 217 -6.01 -4.70 -29.30
C GLU A 217 -7.45 -4.49 -29.74
N ASN A 218 -8.34 -4.07 -28.83
CA ASN A 218 -9.74 -3.81 -29.12
C ASN A 218 -10.02 -2.45 -29.79
N GLY A 219 -8.98 -1.68 -30.15
CA GLY A 219 -9.13 -0.41 -30.87
C GLY A 219 -9.78 0.71 -30.05
N ALA A 220 -9.77 0.61 -28.72
CA ALA A 220 -10.25 1.69 -27.84
C ALA A 220 -9.31 2.91 -27.83
N ALA A 221 -8.12 2.79 -28.46
CA ALA A 221 -7.00 3.73 -28.42
C ALA A 221 -7.01 4.82 -29.49
#